data_AF-A0A6A7KSY4-F1
#
_entry.id   AF-A0A6A7KSY4-F1
#
_cell.length_a   1.000
_cell.length_b   1.000
_cell.length_c   1.000
_cell.angle_alpha   90.00
_cell.angle_beta   90.00
_cell.angle_gamma   90.00
#
_symmetry.space_group_name_H-M   'P 1'
#
loop_
_entity.id
_entity.type
_entity.pdbx_description
1 polymer ?
#
loop_
_entity_poly.entity_id
_entity_poly.type
_entity_poly.pdbx_seq_one_letter_code
_entity_poly.pdbx_strand_id
1 'polypeptide(L)'
;MTSCHDKSDVHEIEPIAVAYESFCQALEALHRAQHDGGTDHETGLTAGQAARAYYKSMAKVLRAFNAPNNWRRDDSAKVPLPRLVGFTVGDIFEDLVAGSLPLNIKHLFFGRGRSGIKAVQRQAIAAAVRYVEAARLELIRDTRPIKRVAKEFGVTEKTVRLWVTENPEAKELLRRFQNQPESGSMLERHMREDARHYRNSRHVKTRK
;
A
#
# COMPACT_ATOMS: atom_id res chain seq x y z
N MET A 1 11.67 47.24 -18.21
CA MET A 1 12.31 45.97 -17.77
C MET A 1 11.77 45.64 -16.39
N THR A 2 10.71 44.84 -16.34
CA THR A 2 10.01 44.43 -15.13
C THR A 2 10.81 43.34 -14.42
N SER A 3 11.26 43.63 -13.21
CA SER A 3 11.93 42.69 -12.30
C SER A 3 10.91 41.69 -11.78
N CYS A 4 10.99 40.43 -12.24
CA CYS A 4 10.29 39.31 -11.63
C CYS A 4 10.97 38.97 -10.31
N HIS A 5 10.46 39.50 -9.20
CA HIS A 5 10.71 38.94 -7.88
C HIS A 5 9.88 37.67 -7.73
N ASP A 6 10.50 36.55 -8.07
CA ASP A 6 10.06 35.22 -7.65
C ASP A 6 10.24 35.13 -6.13
N LYS A 7 9.16 35.43 -5.39
CA LYS A 7 9.07 35.13 -3.97
C LYS A 7 8.86 33.62 -3.86
N SER A 8 9.92 32.85 -4.06
CA SER A 8 9.97 31.49 -3.61
C SER A 8 9.84 31.54 -2.09
N ASP A 9 8.65 31.24 -1.56
CA ASP A 9 8.44 31.00 -0.14
C ASP A 9 9.43 29.91 0.27
N VAL A 10 10.56 30.34 0.86
CA VAL A 10 11.53 29.44 1.48
C VAL A 10 10.84 28.91 2.72
N HIS A 11 10.00 27.89 2.55
CA HIS A 11 9.45 27.14 3.65
C HIS A 11 10.62 26.60 4.45
N GLU A 12 10.79 27.16 5.65
CA GLU A 12 11.83 26.77 6.59
C GLU A 12 11.75 25.24 6.78
N ILE A 13 12.83 24.55 6.42
CA ILE A 13 12.86 23.10 6.46
C ILE A 13 12.94 22.69 7.93
N GLU A 14 11.83 22.14 8.42
CA GLU A 14 11.69 21.60 9.77
C GLU A 14 12.78 20.54 10.06
N PRO A 15 13.39 20.52 11.26
CA PRO A 15 14.37 19.49 11.61
C PRO A 15 13.78 18.08 11.48
N ILE A 16 14.58 17.12 11.01
CA ILE A 16 14.15 15.72 10.80
C ILE A 16 13.50 15.12 12.06
N ALA A 17 14.02 15.43 13.25
CA ALA A 17 13.47 14.92 14.51
C ALA A 17 12.02 15.38 14.74
N VAL A 18 11.72 16.67 14.50
CA VAL A 18 10.38 17.25 14.68
C VAL A 18 9.42 16.74 13.60
N ALA A 19 9.90 16.65 12.36
CA ALA A 19 9.15 16.04 11.27
C ALA A 19 8.82 14.56 11.55
N TYR A 20 9.75 13.83 12.18
CA TYR A 20 9.57 12.42 12.53
C TYR A 20 8.59 12.22 13.68
N GLU A 21 8.61 13.09 14.70
CA GLU A 21 7.61 13.06 15.77
C GLU A 21 6.20 13.31 15.21
N SER A 22 6.05 14.31 14.33
CA SER A 22 4.80 14.56 13.60
C SER A 22 4.35 13.35 12.77
N PHE A 23 5.30 12.58 12.24
CA PHE A 23 5.02 11.34 11.52
C PHE A 23 4.48 10.25 12.44
N CYS A 24 5.11 10.02 13.59
CA CYS A 24 4.65 9.03 14.58
C CYS A 24 3.23 9.35 15.08
N GLN A 25 2.97 10.61 15.45
CA GLN A 25 1.63 11.04 15.90
C GLN A 25 0.57 10.83 14.82
N ALA A 26 0.89 11.14 13.56
CA ALA A 26 -0.04 10.94 12.45
C ALA A 26 -0.27 9.46 12.12
N LEU A 27 0.75 8.61 12.31
CA LEU A 27 0.63 7.16 12.17
C LEU A 27 -0.29 6.56 13.24
N GLU A 28 -0.14 6.99 14.50
CA GLU A 28 -1.01 6.57 15.61
C GLU A 28 -2.46 7.00 15.37
N ALA A 29 -2.68 8.26 14.99
CA ALA A 29 -4.02 8.77 14.65
C ALA A 29 -4.65 7.98 13.49
N LEU A 30 -3.86 7.60 12.49
CA LEU A 30 -4.33 6.77 11.38
C LEU A 30 -4.73 5.36 11.86
N HIS A 31 -3.92 4.72 12.70
CA HIS A 31 -4.27 3.42 13.28
C HIS A 31 -5.56 3.50 14.08
N ARG A 32 -5.70 4.48 14.98
CA ARG A 32 -6.95 4.70 15.74
C ARG A 32 -8.15 4.88 14.83
N ALA A 33 -8.06 5.79 13.85
CA ALA A 33 -9.16 6.04 12.92
C ALA A 33 -9.55 4.81 12.06
N GLN A 34 -8.62 3.89 11.81
CA GLN A 34 -8.89 2.64 11.08
C GLN A 34 -9.56 1.57 11.95
N HIS A 35 -9.33 1.58 13.26
CA HIS A 35 -9.89 0.61 14.20
C HIS A 35 -11.22 1.07 14.82
N ASP A 36 -11.41 2.37 15.07
CA ASP A 36 -12.54 2.93 15.83
C ASP A 36 -13.75 3.32 14.97
N GLY A 37 -14.05 2.54 13.92
CA GLY A 37 -15.23 2.78 13.09
C GLY A 37 -15.14 3.98 12.13
N GLY A 38 -13.93 4.47 11.85
CA GLY A 38 -13.66 5.43 10.78
C GLY A 38 -13.32 6.86 11.23
N THR A 39 -13.30 7.13 12.54
CA THR A 39 -12.93 8.42 13.12
C THR A 39 -12.11 8.19 14.39
N ASP A 40 -10.98 8.88 14.53
CA ASP A 40 -10.21 8.91 15.78
C ASP A 40 -10.95 9.79 16.80
N HIS A 41 -11.33 9.21 17.95
CA HIS A 41 -12.07 9.91 18.99
C HIS A 41 -11.23 10.96 19.73
N GLU A 42 -9.90 10.85 19.70
CA GLU A 42 -9.00 11.80 20.37
C GLU A 42 -8.77 13.04 19.52
N THR A 43 -8.53 12.85 18.21
CA THR A 43 -8.22 13.96 17.29
C THR A 43 -9.42 14.45 16.48
N GLY A 44 -10.54 13.72 16.51
CA GLY A 44 -11.73 13.98 15.68
C GLY A 44 -11.52 13.74 14.18
N LEU A 45 -10.36 13.21 13.78
CA LEU A 45 -10.02 13.01 12.37
C LEU A 45 -10.71 11.77 11.82
N THR A 46 -11.37 11.91 10.68
CA THR A 46 -11.78 10.75 9.89
C THR A 46 -10.56 9.99 9.38
N ALA A 47 -10.70 8.70 9.05
CA ALA A 47 -9.62 7.89 8.50
C ALA A 47 -8.93 8.56 7.30
N GLY A 48 -9.70 9.21 6.41
CA GLY A 48 -9.14 9.95 5.27
C GLY A 48 -8.40 11.24 5.64
N GLN A 49 -8.79 11.92 6.71
CA GLN A 49 -8.01 13.06 7.21
C GLN A 49 -6.74 12.58 7.90
N ALA A 50 -6.82 11.52 8.70
CA ALA A 50 -5.66 10.91 9.35
C ALA A 50 -4.64 10.39 8.33
N ALA A 51 -5.09 9.74 7.25
CA ALA A 51 -4.19 9.31 6.17
C ALA A 51 -3.52 10.48 5.47
N ARG A 52 -4.26 11.55 5.16
CA ARG A 52 -3.65 12.76 4.58
C ARG A 52 -2.61 13.38 5.52
N ALA A 53 -2.89 13.44 6.82
CA ALA A 53 -1.95 13.90 7.82
C ALA A 53 -0.69 13.02 7.85
N TYR A 54 -0.86 11.70 7.83
CA TYR A 54 0.22 10.71 7.78
C TYR A 54 1.11 10.85 6.54
N TYR A 55 0.54 10.95 5.34
CA TYR A 55 1.34 11.14 4.12
C TYR A 55 2.03 12.52 4.08
N LYS A 56 1.36 13.55 4.62
CA LYS A 56 1.95 14.90 4.71
C LYS A 56 3.14 14.90 5.67
N SER A 57 3.06 14.25 6.82
CA SER A 57 4.17 14.16 7.77
C SER A 57 5.30 13.27 7.24
N MET A 58 5.00 12.16 6.57
CA MET A 58 6.02 11.36 5.87
C MET A 58 6.77 12.19 4.82
N ALA A 59 6.04 12.98 4.02
CA ALA A 59 6.66 13.87 3.04
C ALA A 59 7.55 14.94 3.69
N LYS A 60 7.19 15.45 4.87
CA LYS A 60 8.05 16.36 5.64
C LYS A 60 9.36 15.68 6.04
N VAL A 61 9.31 14.45 6.56
CA VAL A 61 10.53 13.69 6.93
C VAL A 61 11.42 13.50 5.71
N LEU A 62 10.85 13.09 4.57
CA LEU A 62 11.61 12.89 3.34
C LEU A 62 12.22 14.20 2.81
N ARG A 63 11.52 15.34 2.93
CA ARG A 63 12.07 16.65 2.57
C ARG A 63 13.20 17.08 3.49
N ALA A 64 13.03 16.90 4.79
CA ALA A 64 14.06 17.23 5.79
C ALA A 64 15.30 16.33 5.61
N PHE A 65 15.11 15.05 5.29
CA PHE A 65 16.19 14.11 4.96
C PHE A 65 16.96 14.54 3.70
N ASN A 66 16.25 14.93 2.64
CA ASN A 66 16.86 15.35 1.38
C ASN A 66 17.32 16.82 1.37
N ALA A 67 17.18 17.54 2.48
CA ALA A 67 17.56 18.94 2.55
C ALA A 67 19.07 19.12 2.33
N PRO A 68 19.53 20.15 1.60
CA PRO A 68 20.95 20.35 1.30
C PRO A 68 21.83 20.40 2.56
N ASN A 69 21.29 20.90 3.66
CA ASN A 69 21.99 20.99 4.94
C ASN A 69 22.14 19.65 5.68
N ASN A 70 21.42 18.59 5.28
CA ASN A 70 21.55 17.25 5.85
C ASN A 70 22.66 16.42 5.19
N TRP A 71 23.26 16.88 4.09
CA TRP A 71 24.33 16.16 3.40
C TRP A 71 25.72 16.69 3.77
N ARG A 72 26.67 15.78 3.90
CA ARG A 72 28.10 16.08 4.02
C ARG A 72 28.75 16.12 2.63
N ARG A 73 30.02 16.54 2.57
CA ARG A 73 30.77 16.62 1.30
C ARG A 73 31.08 15.25 0.69
N ASP A 74 31.02 14.20 1.48
CA ASP A 74 31.24 12.80 1.08
C ASP A 74 29.91 12.08 0.75
N ASP A 75 28.85 12.84 0.49
CA ASP A 75 27.48 12.35 0.24
C ASP A 75 26.88 11.49 1.37
N SER A 76 27.48 11.51 2.55
CA SER A 76 26.87 10.88 3.73
C SER A 76 25.86 11.81 4.39
N ALA A 77 24.75 11.23 4.86
CA ALA A 77 23.74 11.99 5.60
C ALA A 77 24.25 12.30 7.03
N LYS A 78 24.11 13.56 7.46
CA LYS A 78 24.39 14.00 8.83
C LYS A 78 23.43 13.37 9.83
N VAL A 79 22.14 13.34 9.46
CA VAL A 79 21.08 12.66 10.18
C VAL A 79 20.48 11.60 9.25
N PRO A 80 20.49 10.31 9.65
CA PRO A 80 19.98 9.24 8.81
C PRO A 80 18.45 9.31 8.68
N LEU A 81 17.92 8.72 7.61
CA LEU A 81 16.47 8.54 7.46
C LEU A 81 15.95 7.66 8.61
N PRO A 82 14.90 8.07 9.33
CA PRO A 82 14.30 7.23 10.35
C PRO A 82 13.88 5.87 9.77
N ARG A 83 14.32 4.79 10.42
CA ARG A 83 14.14 3.40 9.95
C ARG A 83 12.70 3.06 9.59
N LEU A 84 11.74 3.51 10.42
CA LEU A 84 10.31 3.25 10.21
C LEU A 84 9.78 3.91 8.93
N VAL A 85 10.24 5.12 8.61
CA VAL A 85 9.88 5.82 7.37
C VAL A 85 10.49 5.09 6.17
N GLY A 86 11.74 4.62 6.28
CA GLY A 86 12.38 3.81 5.25
C GLY A 86 11.58 2.54 4.92
N PHE A 87 11.18 1.77 5.94
CA PHE A 87 10.34 0.58 5.73
C PHE A 87 8.97 0.91 5.14
N THR A 88 8.31 1.93 5.69
CA THR A 88 7.00 2.37 5.19
C THR A 88 7.04 2.70 3.70
N VAL A 89 8.06 3.44 3.26
CA VAL A 89 8.24 3.78 1.85
C VAL A 89 8.47 2.52 1.03
N GLY A 90 9.29 1.59 1.53
CA GLY A 90 9.49 0.26 0.93
C GLY A 90 8.17 -0.48 0.72
N ASP A 91 7.39 -0.65 1.78
CA ASP A 91 6.08 -1.34 1.74
C ASP A 91 5.13 -0.68 0.74
N ILE A 92 5.09 0.67 0.69
CA ILE A 92 4.29 1.41 -0.30
C ILE A 92 4.74 1.10 -1.73
N PHE A 93 6.05 1.06 -1.98
CA PHE A 93 6.56 0.72 -3.30
C PHE A 93 6.29 -0.73 -3.66
N GLU A 94 6.43 -1.67 -2.71
CA GLU A 94 6.07 -3.08 -2.90
C GLU A 94 4.58 -3.21 -3.27
N ASP A 95 3.70 -2.49 -2.56
CA ASP A 95 2.28 -2.42 -2.90
C ASP A 95 2.07 -1.88 -4.32
N LEU A 96 2.67 -0.74 -4.66
CA LEU A 96 2.51 -0.15 -6.00
C LEU A 96 3.03 -1.07 -7.11
N VAL A 97 4.18 -1.71 -6.88
CA VAL A 97 4.78 -2.72 -7.77
C VAL A 97 3.85 -3.91 -7.96
N ALA A 98 3.20 -4.35 -6.87
CA ALA A 98 2.17 -5.38 -6.88
C ALA A 98 0.87 -4.98 -7.58
N GLY A 99 0.74 -3.73 -8.06
CA GLY A 99 -0.52 -3.16 -8.55
C GLY A 99 -1.56 -2.97 -7.45
N SER A 100 -1.11 -2.94 -6.19
CA SER A 100 -1.89 -2.72 -4.98
C SER A 100 -1.90 -1.24 -4.62
N LEU A 101 -3.04 -0.76 -4.12
CA LEU A 101 -3.09 0.51 -3.42
C LEU A 101 -2.71 0.27 -1.97
N PRO A 102 -1.74 1.02 -1.42
CA PRO A 102 -1.39 0.94 0.00
C PRO A 102 -2.62 1.01 0.90
N LEU A 103 -2.67 0.14 1.91
CA LEU A 103 -3.83 -0.02 2.80
C LEU A 103 -4.26 1.30 3.46
N ASN A 104 -3.28 2.15 3.76
CA ASN A 104 -3.40 3.49 4.33
C ASN A 104 -3.92 4.57 3.36
N ILE A 105 -4.03 4.33 2.05
CA ILE A 105 -4.77 5.24 1.13
C ILE A 105 -5.99 4.61 0.50
N LYS A 106 -6.17 3.29 0.68
CA LYS A 106 -7.31 2.55 0.13
C LYS A 106 -8.63 3.30 0.33
N HIS A 107 -8.86 3.79 1.56
CA HIS A 107 -10.07 4.52 1.94
C HIS A 107 -10.21 5.92 1.31
N LEU A 108 -9.13 6.57 0.88
CA LEU A 108 -9.18 7.84 0.14
C LEU A 108 -9.77 7.66 -1.28
N PHE A 109 -9.55 6.49 -1.88
CA PHE A 109 -10.18 6.12 -3.17
C PHE A 109 -11.61 5.62 -3.00
N PHE A 110 -12.05 5.37 -1.77
CA PHE A 110 -13.38 4.83 -1.44
C PHE A 110 -14.39 5.89 -0.99
N GLY A 111 -14.23 7.13 -1.44
CA GLY A 111 -15.24 8.18 -1.25
C GLY A 111 -16.64 7.75 -1.74
N ARG A 112 -17.67 8.11 -0.96
CA ARG A 112 -19.10 7.87 -1.23
C ARG A 112 -19.43 8.09 -2.72
N GLY A 113 -19.62 7.00 -3.47
CA GLY A 113 -20.20 7.06 -4.81
C GLY A 113 -19.43 6.34 -5.92
N ARG A 114 -18.13 6.04 -5.78
CA ARG A 114 -17.42 5.18 -6.74
C ARG A 114 -17.15 3.81 -6.13
N SER A 115 -17.46 2.78 -6.91
CA SER A 115 -17.47 1.34 -6.58
C SER A 115 -16.17 0.79 -5.96
N GLY A 116 -15.86 1.16 -4.71
CA GLY A 116 -14.69 0.70 -3.98
C GLY A 116 -14.64 -0.82 -3.81
N ILE A 117 -15.80 -1.45 -3.72
CA ILE A 117 -15.96 -2.90 -3.73
C ILE A 117 -15.35 -3.52 -5.00
N LYS A 118 -15.48 -2.88 -6.18
CA LYS A 118 -14.90 -3.41 -7.44
C LYS A 118 -13.37 -3.31 -7.45
N ALA A 119 -12.79 -2.26 -6.87
CA ALA A 119 -11.33 -2.11 -6.79
C ALA A 119 -10.71 -3.10 -5.80
N VAL A 120 -11.31 -3.28 -4.61
CA VAL A 120 -10.90 -4.32 -3.64
C VAL A 120 -10.99 -5.71 -4.27
N GLN A 121 -12.08 -5.98 -5.00
CA GLN A 121 -12.25 -7.25 -5.69
C GLN A 121 -11.20 -7.44 -6.79
N ARG A 122 -10.90 -6.42 -7.60
CA ARG A 122 -9.86 -6.49 -8.63
C ARG A 122 -8.47 -6.75 -8.03
N GLN A 123 -8.11 -6.04 -6.96
CA GLN A 123 -6.84 -6.24 -6.26
C GLN A 123 -6.74 -7.66 -5.72
N ALA A 124 -7.78 -8.14 -5.04
CA ALA A 124 -7.78 -9.49 -4.49
C ALA A 124 -7.74 -10.57 -5.57
N ILE A 125 -8.41 -10.34 -6.71
CA ILE A 125 -8.31 -11.20 -7.90
C ILE A 125 -6.88 -11.18 -8.45
N ALA A 126 -6.22 -10.02 -8.53
CA ALA A 126 -4.85 -9.92 -9.01
C ALA A 126 -3.85 -10.67 -8.10
N ALA A 127 -4.03 -10.63 -6.78
CA ALA A 127 -3.23 -11.43 -5.84
C ALA A 127 -3.46 -12.94 -6.03
N ALA A 128 -4.71 -13.36 -6.21
CA ALA A 128 -5.04 -14.75 -6.55
C ALA A 128 -4.38 -15.22 -7.86
N VAL A 129 -4.40 -14.39 -8.91
CA VAL A 129 -3.77 -14.71 -10.20
C VAL A 129 -2.26 -14.81 -10.07
N ARG A 130 -1.62 -13.88 -9.33
CA ARG A 130 -0.19 -13.93 -9.05
C ARG A 130 0.22 -15.19 -8.30
N TYR A 131 -0.56 -15.60 -7.30
CA TYR A 131 -0.31 -16.85 -6.57
C TYR A 131 -0.34 -18.08 -7.48
N VAL A 132 -1.33 -18.16 -8.38
CA VAL A 132 -1.44 -19.28 -9.34
C VAL A 132 -0.27 -19.28 -10.33
N GLU A 133 0.11 -18.12 -10.86
CA GLU A 133 1.24 -18.04 -11.79
C GLU A 133 2.57 -18.32 -11.08
N ALA A 134 2.72 -17.95 -9.80
CA ALA A 134 3.91 -18.27 -9.01
C ALA A 134 4.09 -19.77 -8.79
N ALA A 135 3.01 -20.50 -8.54
CA ALA A 135 3.05 -21.96 -8.48
C ALA A 135 3.40 -22.58 -9.82
N ARG A 136 2.89 -22.02 -10.93
CA ARG A 136 3.20 -22.46 -12.29
C ARG A 136 4.66 -22.22 -12.68
N LEU A 137 5.24 -21.11 -12.22
CA LEU A 137 6.65 -20.76 -12.42
C LEU A 137 7.59 -21.41 -11.39
N GLU A 138 7.07 -22.33 -10.56
CA GLU A 138 7.81 -23.05 -9.52
C GLU A 138 8.45 -22.15 -8.45
N LEU A 139 7.97 -20.91 -8.30
CA LEU A 139 8.40 -19.97 -7.25
C LEU A 139 7.85 -20.35 -5.87
N ILE A 140 6.73 -21.07 -5.84
CA ILE A 140 6.14 -21.66 -4.63
C ILE A 140 5.88 -23.14 -4.83
N ARG A 141 6.02 -23.92 -3.76
CA ARG A 141 5.70 -25.35 -3.75
C ARG A 141 4.21 -25.55 -3.43
N ASP A 142 3.35 -25.30 -4.41
CA ASP A 142 1.93 -25.67 -4.36
C ASP A 142 1.55 -26.45 -5.63
N THR A 143 1.17 -27.72 -5.45
CA THR A 143 0.79 -28.61 -6.56
C THR A 143 -0.66 -28.42 -7.01
N ARG A 144 -1.47 -27.68 -6.25
CA ARG A 144 -2.90 -27.45 -6.54
C ARG A 144 -3.32 -25.99 -6.25
N PRO A 145 -2.65 -24.99 -6.86
CA PRO A 145 -2.84 -23.57 -6.53
C PRO A 145 -4.25 -23.07 -6.83
N ILE A 146 -4.87 -23.51 -7.93
CA ILE A 146 -6.25 -23.15 -8.31
C ILE A 146 -7.23 -23.61 -7.23
N LYS A 147 -7.07 -24.84 -6.74
CA LYS A 147 -7.94 -25.42 -5.70
C LYS A 147 -7.78 -24.69 -4.37
N ARG A 148 -6.53 -24.34 -4.02
CA ARG A 148 -6.24 -23.55 -2.80
C ARG A 148 -6.88 -22.16 -2.89
N VAL A 149 -6.67 -21.43 -3.98
CA VAL A 149 -7.28 -20.10 -4.19
C VAL A 149 -8.80 -20.18 -4.17
N ALA A 150 -9.40 -21.16 -4.85
CA ALA A 150 -10.85 -21.35 -4.84
C ALA A 150 -11.40 -21.51 -3.41
N LYS A 151 -10.74 -22.34 -2.59
CA LYS A 151 -11.04 -22.52 -1.17
C LYS A 151 -10.91 -21.21 -0.41
N GLU A 152 -9.76 -20.52 -0.50
CA GLU A 152 -9.50 -19.28 0.25
C GLU A 152 -10.43 -18.14 -0.16
N PHE A 153 -10.83 -18.03 -1.43
CA PHE A 153 -11.73 -16.96 -1.88
C PHE A 153 -13.22 -17.30 -1.74
N GLY A 154 -13.56 -18.56 -1.43
CA GLY A 154 -14.96 -19.01 -1.38
C GLY A 154 -15.63 -18.94 -2.76
N VAL A 155 -14.90 -19.33 -3.80
CA VAL A 155 -15.34 -19.35 -5.20
C VAL A 155 -15.09 -20.71 -5.83
N THR A 156 -15.60 -20.93 -7.04
CA THR A 156 -15.36 -22.19 -7.77
C THR A 156 -14.00 -22.18 -8.46
N GLU A 157 -13.40 -23.37 -8.70
CA GLU A 157 -12.18 -23.48 -9.50
C GLU A 157 -12.35 -22.91 -10.92
N LYS A 158 -13.56 -23.00 -11.50
CA LYS A 158 -13.90 -22.40 -12.80
C LYS A 158 -13.76 -20.88 -12.77
N THR A 159 -14.20 -20.24 -11.69
CA THR A 159 -14.05 -18.79 -11.48
C THR A 159 -12.58 -18.39 -11.42
N VAL A 160 -11.74 -19.15 -10.71
CA VAL A 160 -10.30 -18.87 -10.62
C VAL A 160 -9.62 -19.03 -11.99
N ARG A 161 -9.96 -20.08 -12.75
CA ARG A 161 -9.45 -20.24 -14.13
C ARG A 161 -9.82 -19.06 -15.02
N LEU A 162 -11.05 -18.55 -14.90
CA LEU A 162 -11.50 -17.38 -15.64
C LEU A 162 -10.67 -16.14 -15.27
N TRP A 163 -10.43 -15.89 -13.97
CA TRP A 163 -9.57 -14.79 -13.52
C TRP A 163 -8.17 -14.86 -14.11
N VAL A 164 -7.56 -16.06 -14.13
CA VAL A 164 -6.23 -16.27 -14.71
C VAL A 164 -6.24 -15.93 -16.20
N THR A 165 -7.29 -16.27 -16.95
CA THR A 165 -7.42 -15.94 -18.38
C THR A 165 -7.63 -14.44 -18.61
N GLU A 166 -8.48 -13.79 -17.82
CA GLU A 166 -8.91 -12.40 -18.03
C GLU A 166 -7.95 -11.34 -17.46
N ASN A 167 -6.92 -11.73 -16.69
CA ASN A 167 -5.99 -10.80 -16.04
C ASN A 167 -4.53 -11.03 -16.48
N PRO A 168 -4.18 -10.79 -17.76
CA PRO A 168 -2.83 -11.00 -18.27
C PRO A 168 -1.78 -10.08 -17.62
N GLU A 169 -2.17 -8.86 -17.23
CA GLU A 169 -1.28 -7.89 -16.57
C GLU A 169 -0.74 -8.40 -15.23
N ALA A 170 -1.57 -9.10 -14.45
CA ALA A 170 -1.16 -9.68 -13.18
C ALA A 170 -0.13 -10.81 -13.35
N LYS A 171 -0.16 -11.53 -14.49
CA LYS A 171 0.86 -12.52 -14.85
C LYS A 171 2.17 -11.85 -15.24
N GLU A 172 2.08 -10.79 -16.03
CA GLU A 172 3.24 -10.07 -16.55
C GLU A 172 4.03 -9.38 -15.44
N LEU A 173 3.35 -8.82 -14.44
CA LEU A 173 4.01 -8.27 -13.25
C LEU A 173 4.87 -9.33 -12.56
N LEU A 174 4.34 -10.53 -12.31
CA LEU A 174 5.10 -11.58 -11.65
C LEU A 174 6.34 -12.01 -12.46
N ARG A 175 6.24 -12.04 -13.80
CA ARG A 175 7.39 -12.35 -14.68
C ARG A 175 8.51 -11.32 -14.57
N ARG A 176 8.16 -10.03 -14.42
CA ARG A 176 9.16 -8.95 -14.24
C ARG A 176 9.92 -9.08 -12.92
N PHE A 177 9.28 -9.66 -11.90
CA PHE A 177 9.87 -9.87 -10.57
C PHE A 177 10.35 -11.31 -10.34
N GLN A 178 10.38 -12.16 -11.37
CA GLN A 178 10.81 -13.56 -11.26
C GLN A 178 12.27 -13.70 -10.76
N ASN A 179 13.09 -12.66 -10.96
CA ASN A 179 14.48 -12.60 -10.51
C ASN A 179 14.65 -11.98 -9.12
N GLN A 180 13.58 -11.54 -8.47
CA GLN A 180 13.63 -11.04 -7.10
C GLN A 180 13.22 -12.15 -6.12
N PRO A 181 14.02 -12.40 -5.08
CA PRO A 181 13.81 -13.49 -4.12
C PRO A 181 12.70 -13.16 -3.11
N GLU A 182 11.60 -12.54 -3.55
CA GLU A 182 10.44 -12.35 -2.69
C GLU A 182 9.87 -13.72 -2.33
N SER A 183 10.20 -14.13 -1.11
CA SER A 183 9.92 -15.44 -0.56
C SER A 183 8.50 -15.87 -0.85
N GLY A 184 8.30 -17.09 -1.34
CA GLY A 184 6.97 -17.65 -1.60
C GLY A 184 5.96 -17.50 -0.44
N SER A 185 6.45 -17.33 0.80
CA SER A 185 5.68 -16.95 1.98
C SER A 185 4.96 -15.60 1.88
N MET A 186 5.55 -14.60 1.24
CA MET A 186 4.91 -13.28 1.02
C MET A 186 3.71 -13.42 0.09
N LEU A 187 3.89 -14.09 -1.05
CA LEU A 187 2.80 -14.34 -2.01
C LEU A 187 1.64 -15.12 -1.37
N GLU A 188 1.96 -16.10 -0.52
CA GLU A 188 0.94 -16.83 0.23
C GLU A 188 0.23 -15.95 1.26
N ARG A 189 0.96 -15.11 1.99
CA ARG A 189 0.39 -14.16 2.97
C ARG A 189 -0.55 -13.18 2.28
N HIS A 190 -0.11 -12.51 1.22
CA HIS A 190 -0.91 -11.56 0.46
C HIS A 190 -2.17 -12.22 -0.11
N MET A 191 -2.05 -13.41 -0.71
CA MET A 191 -3.20 -14.15 -1.24
C MET A 191 -4.25 -14.41 -0.15
N ARG A 192 -3.84 -14.82 1.07
CA ARG A 192 -4.77 -15.08 2.19
C ARG A 192 -5.39 -13.81 2.77
N GLU A 193 -4.63 -12.73 2.88
CA GLU A 193 -5.15 -11.43 3.35
C GLU A 193 -6.17 -10.87 2.37
N ASP A 194 -5.86 -10.89 1.08
CA ASP A 194 -6.77 -10.44 0.04
C ASP A 194 -8.00 -11.34 -0.10
N ALA A 195 -7.86 -12.65 0.12
CA ALA A 195 -8.99 -13.57 0.20
C ALA A 195 -9.98 -13.17 1.32
N ARG A 196 -9.47 -12.77 2.49
CA ARG A 196 -10.30 -12.26 3.61
C ARG A 196 -11.03 -10.99 3.21
N HIS A 197 -10.33 -10.04 2.59
CA HIS A 197 -10.95 -8.82 2.09
C HIS A 197 -12.02 -9.09 1.02
N TYR A 198 -11.75 -10.02 0.10
CA TYR A 198 -12.69 -10.41 -0.95
C TYR A 198 -13.99 -10.98 -0.37
N ARG A 199 -13.89 -11.93 0.57
CA ARG A 199 -15.06 -12.52 1.25
C ARG A 199 -15.88 -11.47 1.99
N ASN A 200 -15.21 -10.60 2.75
CA ASN A 200 -15.86 -9.52 3.49
C ASN A 200 -16.59 -8.55 2.54
N SER A 201 -16.01 -8.25 1.37
CA SER A 201 -16.65 -7.41 0.36
C SER A 201 -17.90 -8.02 -0.29
N ARG A 202 -17.98 -9.36 -0.33
CA ARG A 202 -19.10 -10.09 -0.94
C ARG A 202 -20.29 -10.19 0.01
N HIS A 203 -20.06 -10.38 1.30
CA HIS A 203 -21.11 -10.44 2.33
C HIS A 203 -21.85 -9.11 2.53
N VAL A 204 -21.21 -7.97 2.27
CA VAL A 204 -21.86 -6.65 2.30
C VAL A 204 -22.95 -6.52 1.23
N LYS A 205 -22.87 -7.25 0.11
CA LYS A 205 -23.91 -7.24 -0.94
C LYS A 205 -25.16 -8.05 -0.58
N THR A 206 -25.07 -9.02 0.34
CA THR A 206 -26.20 -9.91 0.70
C THR A 206 -27.06 -9.40 1.85
N ARG A 207 -26.72 -8.25 2.47
CA ARG A 207 -27.45 -7.64 3.60
C ARG A 207 -28.32 -6.43 3.21
N LYS A 208 -28.72 -6.34 1.94
CA LYS A 208 -29.72 -5.37 1.48
C LYS A 208 -30.96 -6.09 1.00
#